data_AF-A0A945C825-F1
#
_entry.id   AF-A0A945C825-F1
#
_cell.length_a   1.000
_cell.length_b   1.000
_cell.length_c   1.000
_cell.angle_alpha   90.00
_cell.angle_beta   90.00
_cell.angle_gamma   90.00
#
_symmetry.space_group_name_H-M   'P 1'
#
loop_
_entity.id
_entity.type
_entity.pdbx_description
1 polymer ?
#
loop_
_entity_poly.entity_id
_entity_poly.type
_entity_poly.pdbx_seq_one_letter_code
_entity_poly.pdbx_strand_id
1 'polypeptide(L)'
;PDNKLYRLQDKVNVPAGGQVEVWAEADQSGEEFAIEQTSMIIPGLWAGLQDKIYATTEGMKLTSLPIYQVTAETLKTAQVELDKQAIAQGLAAINELLPKNLQIDQSRIYLERQTIESSQIGETSTKTTLTQKIKVYGLVFDQETLLTISHDKFTKESPTGEKIFEFLDDTFNYQIIEIYPDRQQAVIEVNISTNTSSDQHMIDLDKDQLVGQTEEGINNYLSQFKIDKAEIDFFPFWVNKVPKFKDHIIIE
;
A
#
# COMPACT_ATOMS: atom_id res chain seq x y z
N PRO A 1 51.20 38.27 -6.57
CA PRO A 1 51.77 37.65 -7.80
C PRO A 1 50.72 36.70 -8.40
N ASP A 2 50.55 36.72 -9.72
CA ASP A 2 49.65 35.87 -10.52
C ASP A 2 48.15 36.21 -10.57
N ASN A 3 47.69 37.28 -9.90
CA ASN A 3 46.30 37.76 -9.96
C ASN A 3 45.22 36.70 -9.62
N LYS A 4 45.62 35.61 -8.94
CA LYS A 4 44.72 34.56 -8.43
C LYS A 4 44.11 35.02 -7.12
N LEU A 5 42.79 34.99 -7.04
CA LEU A 5 42.04 35.39 -5.86
C LEU A 5 41.54 34.16 -5.10
N TYR A 6 41.63 34.23 -3.78
CA TYR A 6 41.06 33.25 -2.86
C TYR A 6 40.17 33.99 -1.87
N ARG A 7 38.99 33.45 -1.62
CA ARG A 7 37.99 34.04 -0.72
C ARG A 7 37.93 33.25 0.56
N LEU A 8 37.86 33.97 1.67
CA LEU A 8 37.49 33.36 2.95
C LEU A 8 36.02 32.96 2.91
N GLN A 9 35.70 31.77 3.42
CA GLN A 9 34.30 31.34 3.54
C GLN A 9 33.54 32.17 4.58
N ASP A 10 34.25 32.58 5.63
CA ASP A 10 33.68 33.35 6.74
C ASP A 10 34.41 34.68 6.97
N LYS A 11 33.72 35.62 7.61
CA LYS A 11 34.33 36.86 8.10
C LYS A 11 35.16 36.57 9.35
N VAL A 12 36.42 37.00 9.35
CA VAL A 12 37.38 36.69 10.42
C VAL A 12 37.87 37.98 11.08
N ASN A 13 37.97 37.97 12.41
CA ASN A 13 38.60 39.03 13.19
C ASN A 13 39.95 38.55 13.72
N VAL A 14 41.03 39.24 13.34
CA VAL A 14 42.39 38.92 13.78
C VAL A 14 42.81 39.92 14.87
N PRO A 15 43.20 39.48 16.07
CA PRO A 15 43.68 40.39 17.12
C PRO A 15 45.03 41.01 16.74
N ALA A 16 45.32 42.21 17.26
CA ALA A 16 46.57 42.90 16.97
C ALA A 16 47.79 42.04 17.37
N GLY A 17 48.71 41.81 16.42
CA GLY A 17 49.90 40.97 16.61
C GLY A 17 49.61 39.46 16.68
N GLY A 18 48.37 39.04 16.45
CA GLY A 18 47.99 37.63 16.41
C GLY A 18 47.92 37.04 15.01
N GLN A 19 47.66 35.74 14.97
CA GLN A 19 47.41 34.96 13.75
C GLN A 19 46.16 34.11 13.96
N VAL A 20 45.40 33.87 12.88
CA VAL A 20 44.21 33.00 12.89
C VAL A 20 44.26 32.12 11.66
N GLU A 21 43.97 30.83 11.84
CA GLU A 21 43.83 29.87 10.76
C GLU A 21 42.38 29.88 10.26
N VAL A 22 42.21 29.90 8.94
CA VAL A 22 40.92 30.18 8.29
C VAL A 22 40.77 29.33 7.03
N TRP A 23 39.54 28.94 6.73
CA TRP A 23 39.21 28.27 5.48
C TRP A 23 39.04 29.28 4.36
N ALA A 24 39.73 29.01 3.24
CA ALA A 24 39.66 29.79 2.02
C ALA A 24 39.43 28.87 0.83
N GLU A 25 38.78 29.38 -0.22
CA GLU A 25 38.56 28.70 -1.49
C GLU A 25 38.97 29.59 -2.65
N ALA A 26 39.31 28.98 -3.79
CA ALA A 26 39.63 29.74 -4.99
C ALA A 26 38.39 30.49 -5.51
N ASP A 27 38.60 31.73 -5.98
CA ASP A 27 37.53 32.54 -6.58
C ASP A 27 36.97 31.90 -7.87
N GLN A 28 37.76 31.05 -8.51
CA GLN A 28 37.41 30.35 -9.75
C GLN A 28 37.93 28.91 -9.71
N SER A 29 37.27 28.03 -10.44
CA SER A 29 37.71 26.64 -10.63
C SER A 29 38.84 26.57 -11.64
N GLY A 30 39.86 25.73 -11.37
CA GLY A 30 40.95 25.46 -12.32
C GLY A 30 42.17 24.86 -11.62
N GLU A 31 42.92 24.03 -12.33
CA GLU A 31 44.18 23.46 -11.81
C GLU A 31 45.21 24.55 -11.54
N GLU A 32 45.12 25.69 -12.20
CA GLU A 32 45.97 26.85 -11.97
C GLU A 32 45.78 27.46 -10.57
N PHE A 33 44.68 27.18 -9.88
CA PHE A 33 44.46 27.61 -8.48
C PHE A 33 45.00 26.59 -7.46
N ALA A 34 45.55 25.46 -7.91
CA ALA A 34 46.42 24.66 -7.08
C ALA A 34 47.78 25.35 -6.97
N ILE A 35 48.20 25.69 -5.75
CA ILE A 35 49.44 26.39 -5.48
C ILE A 35 50.17 25.74 -4.32
N GLU A 36 51.49 25.78 -4.35
CA GLU A 36 52.33 25.41 -3.23
C GLU A 36 52.28 26.48 -2.12
N GLN A 37 52.88 26.16 -0.97
CA GLN A 37 53.02 27.08 0.16
C GLN A 37 53.60 28.45 -0.28
N THR A 38 52.87 29.53 0.02
CA THR A 38 53.26 30.89 -0.37
C THR A 38 52.61 31.95 0.53
N SER A 39 53.05 33.20 0.40
CA SER A 39 52.46 34.36 1.07
C SER A 39 51.51 35.10 0.14
N MET A 40 50.37 35.54 0.69
CA MET A 40 49.29 36.23 -0.01
C MET A 40 49.06 37.61 0.60
N ILE A 41 48.76 38.57 -0.26
CA ILE A 41 48.33 39.91 0.16
C ILE A 41 46.82 39.95 0.35
N ILE A 42 46.34 40.89 1.17
CA ILE A 42 44.91 41.18 1.31
C ILE A 42 44.55 42.32 0.35
N PRO A 43 43.78 42.05 -0.73
CA PRO A 43 43.37 43.10 -1.65
C PRO A 43 42.56 44.19 -0.93
N GLY A 44 42.83 45.45 -1.25
CA GLY A 44 42.16 46.61 -0.64
C GLY A 44 42.78 47.08 0.68
N LEU A 45 43.75 46.35 1.25
CA LEU A 45 44.56 46.87 2.36
C LEU A 45 45.60 47.87 1.85
N TRP A 46 45.88 48.93 2.63
CA TRP A 46 46.88 49.94 2.25
C TRP A 46 48.27 49.32 2.05
N ALA A 47 49.00 49.77 1.02
CA ALA A 47 50.21 49.11 0.53
C ALA A 47 51.31 48.93 1.60
N GLY A 48 51.56 49.92 2.45
CA GLY A 48 52.58 49.80 3.51
C GLY A 48 52.10 49.08 4.78
N LEU A 49 50.93 48.43 4.72
CA LEU A 49 50.48 47.46 5.71
C LEU A 49 50.47 46.03 5.16
N GLN A 50 50.55 45.84 3.84
CA GLN A 50 50.50 44.50 3.22
C GLN A 50 51.76 43.67 3.50
N ASP A 51 52.88 44.30 3.84
CA ASP A 51 54.10 43.65 4.31
C ASP A 51 54.02 43.22 5.79
N LYS A 52 53.05 43.76 6.54
CA LYS A 52 52.86 43.49 7.98
C LYS A 52 51.62 42.66 8.28
N ILE A 53 50.61 42.73 7.42
CA ILE A 53 49.34 42.04 7.53
C ILE A 53 49.12 41.31 6.21
N TYR A 54 49.42 40.01 6.24
CA TYR A 54 49.36 39.12 5.09
C TYR A 54 48.85 37.75 5.54
N ALA A 55 48.46 36.93 4.57
CA ALA A 55 48.13 35.53 4.81
C ALA A 55 49.26 34.64 4.32
N THR A 56 49.42 33.48 4.95
CA THR A 56 50.29 32.40 4.46
C THR A 56 49.42 31.18 4.25
N THR A 57 49.63 30.46 3.16
CA THR A 57 48.98 29.18 2.90
C THR A 57 50.01 28.05 3.00
N GLU A 58 49.61 26.88 3.50
CA GLU A 58 50.40 25.64 3.42
C GLU A 58 50.35 25.00 2.01
N GLY A 59 49.62 25.63 1.08
CA GLY A 59 49.36 25.14 -0.27
C GLY A 59 47.87 24.87 -0.46
N MET A 60 47.35 25.22 -1.64
CA MET A 60 45.97 24.97 -2.03
C MET A 60 45.94 23.77 -2.96
N LYS A 61 45.12 22.78 -2.63
CA LYS A 61 44.93 21.58 -3.45
C LYS A 61 43.58 21.63 -4.14
N LEU A 62 43.53 21.14 -5.38
CA LEU A 62 42.27 20.90 -6.06
C LEU A 62 41.49 19.84 -5.26
N THR A 63 40.38 20.25 -4.67
CA THR A 63 39.44 19.34 -4.01
C THR A 63 38.23 19.21 -4.93
N SER A 64 38.07 18.06 -5.58
CA SER A 64 36.85 17.78 -6.31
C SER A 64 35.77 17.37 -5.32
N LEU A 65 34.79 18.25 -5.09
CA LEU A 65 33.52 17.81 -4.52
C LEU A 65 32.77 17.11 -5.65
N PRO A 66 32.43 15.82 -5.53
CA PRO A 66 31.59 15.18 -6.52
C PRO A 66 30.25 15.90 -6.52
N ILE A 67 29.95 16.61 -7.60
CA ILE A 67 28.64 17.23 -7.78
C ILE A 67 27.79 16.21 -8.52
N TYR A 68 26.71 15.79 -7.87
CA TYR A 68 25.79 14.81 -8.41
C TYR A 68 24.64 15.53 -9.11
N GLN A 69 24.14 14.91 -10.18
CA GLN A 69 22.92 15.38 -10.81
C GLN A 69 21.73 14.72 -10.12
N VAL A 70 20.75 15.52 -9.72
CA VAL A 70 19.51 15.01 -9.15
C VAL A 70 18.73 14.27 -10.24
N THR A 71 18.52 12.97 -10.05
CA THR A 71 17.76 12.11 -10.97
C THR A 71 16.40 11.75 -10.37
N ALA A 72 15.45 11.40 -11.24
CA ALA A 72 14.15 10.88 -10.81
C ALA A 72 14.29 9.64 -9.90
N GLU A 73 15.32 8.82 -10.11
CA GLU A 73 15.59 7.62 -9.31
C GLU A 73 16.07 7.97 -7.90
N THR A 74 16.91 9.00 -7.75
CA THR A 74 17.32 9.47 -6.42
C THR A 74 16.14 10.01 -5.61
N LEU A 75 15.24 10.79 -6.24
CA LEU A 75 14.03 11.28 -5.59
C LEU A 75 13.05 10.14 -5.26
N LYS A 76 12.91 9.15 -6.15
CA LYS A 76 12.10 7.96 -5.88
C LYS A 76 12.64 7.16 -4.69
N THR A 77 13.96 7.02 -4.58
CA THR A 77 14.60 6.33 -3.46
C THR A 77 14.36 7.08 -2.15
N ALA A 78 14.51 8.41 -2.16
CA ALA A 78 14.18 9.26 -1.01
C ALA A 78 12.70 9.11 -0.59
N GLN A 79 11.78 9.08 -1.57
CA GLN A 79 10.35 8.86 -1.31
C GLN A 79 10.09 7.51 -0.64
N VAL A 80 10.70 6.43 -1.14
CA VAL A 80 10.51 5.07 -0.60
C VAL A 80 11.00 4.99 0.85
N GLU A 81 12.12 5.64 1.16
CA GLU A 81 12.65 5.63 2.53
C GLU A 81 11.78 6.47 3.48
N LEU A 82 11.27 7.62 3.02
CA LEU A 82 10.30 8.42 3.78
C LEU A 82 9.01 7.63 4.04
N ASP A 83 8.49 6.93 3.03
CA ASP A 83 7.29 6.10 3.16
C ASP A 83 7.50 4.97 4.19
N LYS A 84 8.64 4.30 4.13
CA LYS A 84 9.00 3.23 5.07
C LYS A 84 9.05 3.75 6.51
N GLN A 85 9.65 4.91 6.73
CA GLN A 85 9.71 5.54 8.05
C GLN A 85 8.32 5.96 8.54
N ALA A 86 7.52 6.59 7.66
CA ALA A 86 6.17 7.01 7.98
C ALA A 86 5.27 5.81 8.32
N ILE A 87 5.35 4.71 7.56
CA ILE A 87 4.62 3.48 7.85
C ILE A 87 5.02 2.92 9.21
N ALA A 88 6.32 2.78 9.49
CA ALA A 88 6.78 2.21 10.76
C ALA A 88 6.31 3.04 11.96
N GLN A 89 6.47 4.36 11.90
CA GLN A 89 6.06 5.27 12.97
C GLN A 89 4.54 5.34 13.11
N GLY A 90 3.82 5.46 11.99
CA GLY A 90 2.37 5.54 11.99
C GLY A 90 1.71 4.24 12.45
N LEU A 91 2.22 3.09 12.03
CA LEU A 91 1.74 1.78 12.48
C LEU A 91 1.91 1.61 13.98
N ALA A 92 3.08 1.98 14.52
CA ALA A 92 3.34 1.92 15.96
C ALA A 92 2.36 2.84 16.73
N ALA A 93 2.22 4.09 16.30
CA ALA A 93 1.33 5.07 16.94
C ALA A 93 -0.14 4.65 16.87
N ILE A 94 -0.59 4.11 15.73
CA ILE A 94 -1.97 3.61 15.57
C ILE A 94 -2.19 2.39 16.47
N ASN A 95 -1.30 1.40 16.44
CA ASN A 95 -1.47 0.17 17.21
C ASN A 95 -1.35 0.35 18.72
N GLU A 96 -0.70 1.42 19.18
CA GLU A 96 -0.68 1.82 20.60
C GLU A 96 -2.06 2.29 21.08
N LEU A 97 -2.87 2.87 20.19
CA LEU A 97 -4.22 3.33 20.49
C LEU A 97 -5.29 2.22 20.36
N LEU A 98 -4.92 1.07 19.79
CA LEU A 98 -5.85 -0.01 19.49
C LEU A 98 -5.74 -1.16 20.51
N PRO A 99 -6.86 -1.82 20.85
CA PRO A 99 -6.80 -3.06 21.60
C PRO A 99 -6.11 -4.13 20.76
N LYS A 100 -5.52 -5.13 21.44
CA LYS A 100 -4.67 -6.14 20.80
C LYS A 100 -5.34 -6.89 19.64
N ASN A 101 -6.66 -7.12 19.70
CA ASN A 101 -7.42 -7.80 18.66
C ASN A 101 -7.75 -6.93 17.44
N LEU A 102 -7.55 -5.61 17.52
CA LEU A 102 -7.78 -4.68 16.41
C LEU A 102 -6.50 -4.10 15.82
N GLN A 103 -5.34 -4.54 16.31
CA GLN A 103 -4.07 -4.12 15.74
C GLN A 103 -3.99 -4.46 14.26
N ILE A 104 -3.40 -3.55 13.50
CA ILE A 104 -3.28 -3.63 12.05
C ILE A 104 -1.83 -3.84 11.65
N ASP A 105 -1.62 -4.29 10.42
CA ASP A 105 -0.30 -4.36 9.79
C ASP A 105 -0.19 -3.32 8.65
N GLN A 106 0.96 -3.33 7.96
CA GLN A 106 1.25 -2.41 6.86
C GLN A 106 0.25 -2.50 5.69
N SER A 107 -0.41 -3.64 5.46
CA SER A 107 -1.37 -3.80 4.36
C SER A 107 -2.62 -2.92 4.54
N ARG A 108 -2.87 -2.44 5.76
CA ARG A 108 -4.04 -1.63 6.14
C ARG A 108 -3.70 -0.15 6.31
N ILE A 109 -2.54 0.28 5.80
CA ILE A 109 -2.06 1.65 5.88
C ILE A 109 -2.27 2.39 4.57
N TYR A 110 -2.75 3.63 4.66
CA TYR A 110 -2.80 4.59 3.57
C TYR A 110 -1.95 5.81 3.89
N LEU A 111 -1.19 6.28 2.91
CA LEU A 111 -0.34 7.46 3.02
C LEU A 111 -0.87 8.59 2.15
N GLU A 112 -1.17 9.72 2.78
CA GLU A 112 -1.41 10.98 2.09
C GLU A 112 -0.14 11.83 2.17
N ARG A 113 0.42 12.19 1.02
CA ARG A 113 1.70 12.90 0.93
C ARG A 113 1.47 14.31 0.42
N GLN A 114 2.14 15.27 1.05
CA GLN A 114 2.21 16.64 0.59
C GLN A 114 3.67 17.07 0.54
N THR A 115 4.21 17.26 -0.67
CA THR A 115 5.56 17.78 -0.85
C THR A 115 5.61 19.25 -0.44
N ILE A 116 6.54 19.57 0.46
CA ILE A 116 6.81 20.93 0.91
C ILE A 116 7.92 21.53 0.06
N GLU A 117 9.00 20.77 -0.11
CA GLU A 117 10.21 21.20 -0.83
C GLU A 117 10.89 19.98 -1.46
N SER A 118 11.51 20.17 -2.63
CA SER A 118 12.26 19.12 -3.33
C SER A 118 13.31 19.75 -4.24
N SER A 119 14.49 19.12 -4.29
CA SER A 119 15.48 19.41 -5.34
C SER A 119 14.88 19.15 -6.73
N GLN A 120 15.32 19.92 -7.72
CA GLN A 120 14.81 19.82 -9.09
C GLN A 120 15.54 18.74 -9.88
N ILE A 121 14.83 18.02 -10.74
CA ILE A 121 15.47 17.04 -11.64
C ILE A 121 16.42 17.79 -12.57
N GLY A 122 17.65 17.30 -12.66
CA GLY A 122 18.71 17.91 -13.46
C GLY A 122 19.52 18.97 -12.73
N GLU A 123 19.14 19.34 -11.49
CA GLU A 123 19.93 20.20 -10.62
C GLU A 123 21.26 19.53 -10.26
N THR A 124 22.34 20.31 -10.30
CA THR A 124 23.69 19.85 -9.97
C THR A 124 23.97 20.25 -8.52
N SER A 125 23.91 19.31 -7.60
CA SER A 125 24.06 19.55 -6.16
C SER A 125 24.89 18.45 -5.49
N THR A 126 25.51 18.80 -4.37
CA THR A 126 26.20 17.82 -3.51
C THR A 126 25.21 16.97 -2.70
N LYS A 127 23.94 17.40 -2.61
CA LYS A 127 22.87 16.72 -1.86
C LYS A 127 21.53 16.83 -2.58
N THR A 128 20.80 15.71 -2.63
CA THR A 128 19.39 15.68 -3.03
C THR A 128 18.53 15.83 -1.78
N THR A 129 17.57 16.76 -1.80
CA THR A 129 16.66 17.01 -0.69
C THR A 129 15.22 16.76 -1.12
N LEU A 130 14.43 16.14 -0.24
CA LEU A 130 13.00 15.93 -0.39
C LEU A 130 12.36 16.08 0.99
N THR A 131 11.52 17.09 1.14
CA THR A 131 10.82 17.41 2.39
C THR A 131 9.33 17.25 2.16
N GLN A 132 8.69 16.37 2.92
CA GLN A 132 7.27 16.07 2.79
C GLN A 132 6.56 16.05 4.14
N LYS A 133 5.29 16.45 4.13
CA LYS A 133 4.33 16.13 5.18
C LYS A 133 3.60 14.86 4.79
N ILE A 134 3.73 13.81 5.59
CA ILE A 134 3.05 12.53 5.37
C ILE A 134 2.03 12.34 6.48
N LYS A 135 0.75 12.21 6.11
CA LYS A 135 -0.29 11.74 7.02
C LYS A 135 -0.48 10.24 6.83
N VAL A 136 -0.54 9.52 7.94
CA VAL A 136 -0.71 8.06 7.95
C VAL A 136 -2.11 7.77 8.46
N TYR A 137 -2.87 7.01 7.68
CA TYR A 137 -4.21 6.54 8.04
C TYR A 137 -4.19 5.03 8.16
N GLY A 138 -4.82 4.49 9.20
CA GLY A 138 -5.00 3.06 9.41
C GLY A 138 -6.46 2.67 9.20
N LEU A 139 -6.71 1.68 8.36
CA LEU A 139 -8.04 1.10 8.19
C LEU A 139 -8.27 0.02 9.25
N VAL A 140 -9.06 0.34 10.28
CA VAL A 140 -9.32 -0.54 11.43
C VAL A 140 -10.71 -1.15 11.35
N PHE A 141 -10.77 -2.47 11.46
CA PHE A 141 -11.95 -3.32 11.46
C PHE A 141 -11.56 -4.70 11.97
N ASP A 142 -12.51 -5.37 12.60
CA ASP A 142 -12.41 -6.75 13.06
C ASP A 142 -12.66 -7.71 11.89
N GLN A 143 -11.79 -8.71 11.71
CA GLN A 143 -11.86 -9.61 10.55
C GLN A 143 -13.05 -10.57 10.62
N GLU A 144 -13.43 -11.03 11.83
CA GLU A 144 -14.60 -11.88 12.03
C GLU A 144 -15.89 -11.13 11.70
N THR A 145 -15.94 -9.84 12.07
CA THR A 145 -17.03 -8.93 11.72
C THR A 145 -17.10 -8.72 10.21
N LEU A 146 -15.96 -8.54 9.52
CA LEU A 146 -15.93 -8.43 8.07
C LEU A 146 -16.45 -9.71 7.41
N LEU A 147 -16.01 -10.88 7.84
CA LEU A 147 -16.49 -12.18 7.37
C LEU A 147 -18.02 -12.31 7.53
N THR A 148 -18.53 -11.94 8.71
CA THR A 148 -19.97 -11.99 9.01
C THR A 148 -20.77 -11.07 8.07
N ILE A 149 -20.30 -9.84 7.86
CA ILE A 149 -20.94 -8.88 6.93
C ILE A 149 -20.90 -9.43 5.50
N SER A 150 -19.80 -10.09 5.12
CA SER A 150 -19.66 -10.72 3.81
C SER A 150 -20.61 -11.89 3.61
N HIS A 151 -20.85 -12.73 4.61
CA HIS A 151 -21.87 -13.79 4.56
C HIS A 151 -23.26 -13.19 4.35
N ASP A 152 -23.64 -12.21 5.18
CA ASP A 152 -24.93 -11.54 5.10
C ASP A 152 -25.17 -10.90 3.73
N LYS A 153 -24.14 -10.27 3.17
CA LYS A 153 -24.20 -9.64 1.84
C LYS A 153 -24.35 -10.70 0.75
N PHE A 154 -23.54 -11.75 0.80
CA PHE A 154 -23.59 -12.85 -0.18
C PHE A 154 -24.96 -13.53 -0.18
N THR A 155 -25.51 -13.86 0.98
CA THR A 155 -26.85 -14.47 1.08
C THR A 155 -27.95 -13.57 0.51
N LYS A 156 -27.86 -12.25 0.69
CA LYS A 156 -28.84 -11.29 0.14
C LYS A 156 -28.73 -11.11 -1.37
N GLU A 157 -27.53 -11.24 -1.92
CA GLU A 157 -27.24 -11.06 -3.35
C GLU A 157 -27.27 -12.39 -4.14
N SER A 158 -27.36 -13.52 -3.45
CA SER A 158 -27.40 -14.86 -4.05
C SER A 158 -28.61 -15.02 -5.00
N PRO A 159 -28.45 -15.71 -6.15
CA PRO A 159 -29.55 -15.96 -7.07
C PRO A 159 -30.75 -16.65 -6.40
N THR A 160 -31.97 -16.20 -6.72
CA THR A 160 -33.20 -16.89 -6.29
C THR A 160 -33.21 -18.34 -6.79
N GLY A 161 -33.39 -19.28 -5.86
CA GLY A 161 -33.41 -20.72 -6.16
C GLY A 161 -32.11 -21.45 -5.85
N GLU A 162 -31.13 -20.81 -5.21
CA GLU A 162 -29.99 -21.47 -4.59
C GLU A 162 -30.10 -21.43 -3.07
N LYS A 163 -29.87 -22.57 -2.42
CA LYS A 163 -29.71 -22.65 -0.97
C LYS A 163 -28.25 -22.84 -0.64
N ILE A 164 -27.72 -21.96 0.20
CA ILE A 164 -26.37 -22.08 0.75
C ILE A 164 -26.41 -23.13 1.85
N PHE A 165 -25.62 -24.20 1.70
CA PHE A 165 -25.45 -25.21 2.74
C PHE A 165 -24.38 -24.83 3.75
N GLU A 166 -23.29 -24.26 3.26
CA GLU A 166 -22.08 -24.04 4.04
C GLU A 166 -21.22 -22.94 3.42
N PHE A 167 -20.69 -22.06 4.26
CA PHE A 167 -19.61 -21.14 3.91
C PHE A 167 -18.27 -21.82 4.20
N LEU A 168 -17.36 -21.75 3.23
CA LEU A 168 -15.99 -22.26 3.36
C LEU A 168 -15.12 -21.12 3.90
N ASP A 169 -15.23 -20.86 5.20
CA ASP A 169 -14.56 -19.72 5.87
C ASP A 169 -13.04 -19.75 5.72
N ASP A 170 -12.45 -20.93 5.50
CA ASP A 170 -11.02 -21.11 5.22
C ASP A 170 -10.58 -20.52 3.88
N THR A 171 -11.50 -20.25 2.95
CA THR A 171 -11.21 -19.54 1.69
C THR A 171 -11.31 -18.03 1.80
N PHE A 172 -11.76 -17.51 2.96
CA PHE A 172 -11.90 -16.09 3.20
C PHE A 172 -10.56 -15.36 3.02
N ASN A 173 -10.56 -14.42 2.08
CA ASN A 173 -9.49 -13.45 1.93
C ASN A 173 -10.08 -12.11 1.49
N TYR A 174 -9.33 -11.04 1.74
CA TYR A 174 -9.74 -9.71 1.34
C TYR A 174 -8.57 -8.93 0.77
N GLN A 175 -8.90 -7.96 -0.07
CA GLN A 175 -7.97 -6.94 -0.52
C GLN A 175 -8.60 -5.56 -0.37
N ILE A 176 -7.79 -4.60 0.06
CA ILE A 176 -8.19 -3.20 0.14
C ILE A 176 -7.96 -2.59 -1.23
N ILE A 177 -9.06 -2.22 -1.89
CA ILE A 177 -9.02 -1.62 -3.23
C ILE A 177 -8.74 -0.12 -3.12
N GLU A 178 -9.49 0.57 -2.25
CA GLU A 178 -9.39 2.02 -2.08
C GLU A 178 -9.64 2.43 -0.63
N ILE A 179 -8.95 3.48 -0.19
CA ILE A 179 -9.19 4.16 1.10
C ILE A 179 -9.48 5.63 0.80
N TYR A 180 -10.56 6.14 1.38
CA TYR A 180 -11.01 7.53 1.27
C TYR A 180 -10.99 8.19 2.65
N PRO A 181 -9.84 8.73 3.10
CA PRO A 181 -9.73 9.31 4.43
C PRO A 181 -10.72 10.44 4.69
N ASP A 182 -10.95 11.31 3.69
CA ASP A 182 -11.87 12.46 3.81
C ASP A 182 -13.33 12.03 4.01
N ARG A 183 -13.72 10.87 3.47
CA ARG A 183 -15.07 10.31 3.59
C ARG A 183 -15.19 9.30 4.72
N GLN A 184 -14.08 8.96 5.37
CA GLN A 184 -13.98 7.85 6.34
C GLN A 184 -14.55 6.54 5.76
N GLN A 185 -14.25 6.26 4.49
CA GLN A 185 -14.75 5.10 3.77
C GLN A 185 -13.59 4.31 3.16
N ALA A 186 -13.80 3.02 2.95
CA ALA A 186 -12.89 2.18 2.20
C ALA A 186 -13.69 1.20 1.33
N VAL A 187 -13.09 0.80 0.20
CA VAL A 187 -13.60 -0.26 -0.65
C VAL A 187 -12.74 -1.49 -0.39
N ILE A 188 -13.37 -2.53 0.13
CA ILE A 188 -12.75 -3.81 0.42
C ILE A 188 -13.40 -4.84 -0.50
N GLU A 189 -12.58 -5.51 -1.28
CA GLU A 189 -13.02 -6.69 -2.02
C GLU A 189 -12.79 -7.92 -1.13
N VAL A 190 -13.80 -8.77 -1.04
CA VAL A 190 -13.77 -9.99 -0.24
C VAL A 190 -14.03 -11.17 -1.15
N ASN A 191 -13.20 -12.19 -1.06
CA ASN A 191 -13.42 -13.48 -1.69
C ASN A 191 -13.81 -14.49 -0.61
N ILE A 192 -14.94 -15.16 -0.84
CA ILE A 192 -15.45 -16.28 -0.03
C ILE A 192 -15.99 -17.35 -0.97
N SER A 193 -16.01 -18.59 -0.52
CA SER A 193 -16.58 -19.72 -1.28
C SER A 193 -17.70 -20.36 -0.49
N THR A 194 -18.68 -20.90 -1.20
CA THR A 194 -19.85 -21.54 -0.59
C THR A 194 -20.21 -22.82 -1.30
N ASN A 195 -20.66 -23.82 -0.55
CA ASN A 195 -21.36 -24.98 -1.11
C ASN A 195 -22.85 -24.65 -1.23
N THR A 196 -23.40 -24.74 -2.44
CA THR A 196 -24.82 -24.45 -2.72
C THR A 196 -25.54 -25.67 -3.31
N SER A 197 -26.83 -25.83 -3.01
CA SER A 197 -27.73 -26.59 -3.88
C SER A 197 -28.53 -25.65 -4.74
N SER A 198 -28.82 -26.14 -5.94
CA SER A 198 -29.92 -25.63 -6.73
C SER A 198 -31.23 -26.22 -6.20
N ASP A 199 -32.13 -25.38 -5.67
CA ASP A 199 -33.55 -25.72 -5.48
C ASP A 199 -34.25 -25.97 -6.83
N GLN A 200 -33.61 -25.69 -7.98
CA GLN A 200 -34.21 -25.82 -9.31
C GLN A 200 -34.44 -27.27 -9.76
N HIS A 201 -34.15 -28.27 -8.90
CA HIS A 201 -34.42 -29.69 -9.18
C HIS A 201 -35.53 -30.31 -8.34
N MET A 202 -36.32 -29.53 -7.58
CA MET A 202 -37.69 -29.96 -7.33
C MET A 202 -38.40 -29.88 -8.69
N ILE A 203 -38.27 -30.93 -9.49
CA ILE A 203 -39.15 -31.15 -10.64
C ILE A 203 -40.55 -31.00 -10.07
N ASP A 204 -41.28 -29.99 -10.55
CA ASP A 204 -42.66 -29.76 -10.12
C ASP A 204 -43.52 -30.88 -10.69
N LEU A 205 -43.50 -32.02 -10.00
CA LEU A 205 -44.28 -33.19 -10.35
C LEU A 205 -45.72 -32.88 -10.01
N ASP A 206 -46.55 -32.78 -11.04
CA ASP A 206 -47.98 -32.62 -10.89
C ASP A 206 -48.56 -33.88 -10.23
N LYS A 207 -48.85 -33.79 -8.92
CA LYS A 207 -49.46 -34.88 -8.15
C LYS A 207 -50.77 -35.37 -8.76
N ASP A 208 -51.50 -34.55 -9.53
CA ASP A 208 -52.71 -35.00 -10.23
C ASP A 208 -52.42 -36.07 -11.29
N GLN A 209 -51.24 -36.04 -11.92
CA GLN A 209 -50.83 -37.04 -12.91
C GLN A 209 -50.42 -38.37 -12.26
N LEU A 210 -50.04 -38.33 -10.98
CA LEU A 210 -49.58 -39.49 -10.22
C LEU A 210 -50.73 -40.26 -9.56
N VAL A 211 -51.83 -39.59 -9.18
CA VAL A 211 -52.95 -40.22 -8.44
C VAL A 211 -53.50 -41.44 -9.19
N GLY A 212 -53.55 -42.58 -8.49
CA GLY A 212 -54.07 -43.84 -9.03
C GLY A 212 -53.15 -44.59 -10.00
N GLN A 213 -51.98 -44.04 -10.33
CA GLN A 213 -50.98 -44.72 -11.15
C GLN A 213 -50.35 -45.90 -10.40
N THR A 214 -49.87 -46.88 -11.16
CA THR A 214 -48.97 -47.93 -10.68
C THR A 214 -47.51 -47.47 -10.78
N GLU A 215 -46.57 -48.22 -10.22
CA GLU A 215 -45.13 -47.97 -10.38
C GLU A 215 -44.71 -47.76 -11.84
N GLU A 216 -45.21 -48.60 -12.75
CA GLU A 216 -44.98 -48.47 -14.19
C GLU A 216 -45.51 -47.14 -14.75
N GLY A 217 -46.71 -46.71 -14.32
CA GLY A 217 -47.30 -45.43 -14.71
C GLY A 217 -46.50 -44.23 -14.20
N ILE A 218 -45.99 -44.32 -12.97
CA ILE A 218 -45.12 -43.30 -12.39
C ILE A 218 -43.80 -43.25 -13.16
N ASN A 219 -43.15 -44.38 -13.43
CA ASN A 219 -41.91 -44.44 -14.19
C ASN A 219 -42.07 -43.85 -15.60
N ASN A 220 -43.18 -44.14 -16.28
CA ASN A 220 -43.50 -43.52 -17.57
C ASN A 220 -43.66 -42.00 -17.45
N TYR A 221 -44.34 -41.51 -16.40
CA TYR A 221 -44.47 -40.08 -16.12
C TYR A 221 -43.14 -39.42 -15.71
N LEU A 222 -42.22 -40.15 -15.08
CA LEU A 222 -40.91 -39.63 -14.71
C LEU A 222 -39.94 -39.60 -15.90
N SER A 223 -40.12 -40.48 -16.88
CA SER A 223 -39.24 -40.59 -18.06
C SER A 223 -39.22 -39.35 -18.98
N GLN A 224 -40.25 -38.50 -18.91
CA GLN A 224 -40.29 -37.21 -19.62
C GLN A 224 -39.38 -36.15 -18.97
N PHE A 225 -38.89 -36.40 -17.77
CA PHE A 225 -37.93 -35.53 -17.08
C PHE A 225 -36.52 -36.13 -17.16
N LYS A 226 -35.50 -35.28 -17.05
CA LYS A 226 -34.09 -35.71 -16.99
C LYS A 226 -33.71 -36.17 -15.59
N ILE A 227 -34.29 -37.27 -15.13
CA ILE A 227 -34.02 -37.86 -13.80
C ILE A 227 -33.01 -39.00 -13.96
N ASP A 228 -31.88 -38.92 -13.26
CA ASP A 228 -30.85 -39.97 -13.29
C ASP A 228 -31.26 -41.24 -12.53
N LYS A 229 -31.96 -41.09 -11.40
CA LYS A 229 -32.50 -42.19 -10.60
C LYS A 229 -33.73 -41.74 -9.82
N ALA A 230 -34.79 -42.55 -9.82
CA ALA A 230 -35.98 -42.39 -8.98
C ALA A 230 -36.25 -43.67 -8.20
N GLU A 231 -36.69 -43.54 -6.95
CA GLU A 231 -37.10 -44.64 -6.08
C GLU A 231 -38.57 -44.43 -5.70
N ILE A 232 -39.38 -45.50 -5.82
CA ILE A 232 -40.83 -45.43 -5.63
C ILE A 232 -41.21 -46.45 -4.58
N ASP A 233 -41.58 -45.96 -3.40
CA ASP A 233 -42.01 -46.79 -2.29
C ASP A 233 -43.51 -46.66 -2.04
N PHE A 234 -44.20 -47.82 -2.00
CA PHE A 234 -45.61 -47.87 -1.60
C PHE A 234 -45.72 -48.30 -0.14
N PHE A 235 -46.34 -47.44 0.67
CA PHE A 235 -46.66 -47.74 2.05
C PHE A 235 -48.18 -47.72 2.31
N PRO A 236 -48.74 -48.74 2.98
CA PRO A 236 -48.08 -49.97 3.41
C PRO A 236 -47.73 -50.91 2.24
N PHE A 237 -46.83 -51.88 2.45
CA PHE A 237 -46.21 -52.70 1.39
C PHE A 237 -47.19 -53.49 0.49
N TRP A 238 -48.45 -53.65 0.88
CA TRP A 238 -49.48 -54.31 0.08
C TRP A 238 -50.19 -53.38 -0.92
N VAL A 239 -49.90 -52.08 -0.89
CA VAL A 239 -50.43 -51.09 -1.82
C VAL A 239 -49.57 -51.09 -3.08
N ASN A 240 -50.20 -51.03 -4.25
CA ASN A 240 -49.53 -51.03 -5.55
C ASN A 240 -49.95 -49.86 -6.46
N LYS A 241 -50.65 -48.87 -5.89
CA LYS A 241 -51.14 -47.68 -6.57
C LYS A 241 -51.07 -46.44 -5.69
N VAL A 242 -50.87 -45.30 -6.32
CA VAL A 242 -50.80 -44.01 -5.62
C VAL A 242 -52.17 -43.68 -4.98
N PRO A 243 -52.20 -43.27 -3.69
CA PRO A 243 -53.43 -42.87 -3.01
C PRO A 243 -54.18 -41.73 -3.71
N LYS A 244 -55.49 -41.66 -3.50
CA LYS A 244 -56.32 -40.56 -4.01
C LYS A 244 -56.11 -39.22 -3.29
N PHE A 245 -55.60 -39.28 -2.05
CA PHE A 245 -55.34 -38.10 -1.24
C PHE A 245 -53.92 -37.63 -1.50
N LYS A 246 -53.77 -36.43 -2.09
CA LYS A 246 -52.48 -35.83 -2.45
C LYS A 246 -51.55 -35.64 -1.24
N ASP A 247 -52.13 -35.45 -0.06
CA ASP A 247 -51.38 -35.28 1.19
C ASP A 247 -50.66 -36.56 1.63
N HIS A 248 -50.99 -37.71 1.03
CA HIS A 248 -50.31 -38.99 1.24
C HIS A 248 -49.28 -39.30 0.14
N ILE A 249 -48.96 -38.32 -0.71
CA ILE A 249 -47.92 -38.42 -1.74
C ILE A 249 -46.78 -37.50 -1.30
N ILE A 250 -45.65 -38.10 -0.95
CA ILE A 250 -44.44 -37.42 -0.48
C ILE A 250 -43.41 -37.50 -1.62
N ILE A 251 -42.77 -36.38 -1.94
CA ILE A 251 -41.74 -36.25 -2.98
C ILE A 251 -40.55 -35.57 -2.31
N GLU A 252 -39.39 -36.22 -2.36
CA GLU A 252 -38.13 -35.82 -1.72
C GLU A 252 -36.98 -35.80 -2.74
#